data_AF-A0A2H9PTA5-F1
#
_entry.id   AF-A0A2H9PTA5-F1
#
_cell.length_a   1.000
_cell.length_b   1.000
_cell.length_c   1.000
_cell.angle_alpha   90.00
_cell.angle_beta   90.00
_cell.angle_gamma   90.00
#
_symmetry.space_group_name_H-M   'P 1'
#
loop_
_entity.id
_entity.type
_entity.pdbx_description
1 polymer ?
#
loop_
_entity_poly.entity_id
_entity_poly.type
_entity_poly.pdbx_seq_one_letter_code
_entity_poly.pdbx_strand_id
1 'polypeptide(L)'
;FWTVNGTCVRNVLELAQCIQSLDEATYQGHQQHGDFSSWVSNSLHLPGLGRALESTTTRQAALLAINNRSTLVLQVLQGQNPWANATSIVDLSVPRQQQQEFLRQVMRLLEEAAPERAFWTCDRICVRNLLELAHGLGSMRPEAFQHHVTGQRNDFSLWVGGVLAMPDLAQSIAGARDAAHMLQMLAQDMSLLRGML
;
A
#
# COMPACT_ATOMS: atom_id res chain seq x y z
N PHE A 1 -3.15 -12.22 -14.62
CA PHE A 1 -4.29 -12.79 -13.89
C PHE A 1 -3.94 -14.23 -13.53
N TRP A 2 -4.51 -14.76 -12.46
CA TRP A 2 -4.33 -16.16 -12.05
C TRP A 2 -5.66 -16.90 -12.13
N THR A 3 -5.64 -18.19 -12.40
CA THR A 3 -6.87 -18.98 -12.52
C THR A 3 -6.83 -20.12 -11.53
N VAL A 4 -7.84 -20.18 -10.67
CA VAL A 4 -8.02 -21.23 -9.66
C VAL A 4 -9.40 -21.82 -9.83
N ASN A 5 -9.49 -23.11 -10.11
CA ASN A 5 -10.76 -23.82 -10.37
C ASN A 5 -11.67 -23.08 -11.36
N GLY A 6 -11.08 -22.55 -12.44
CA GLY A 6 -11.82 -21.78 -13.47
C GLY A 6 -12.19 -20.35 -13.07
N THR A 7 -11.98 -19.94 -11.81
CA THR A 7 -12.17 -18.56 -11.37
C THR A 7 -10.92 -17.75 -11.68
N CYS A 8 -11.10 -16.64 -12.40
CA CYS A 8 -10.02 -15.73 -12.73
C CYS A 8 -9.86 -14.67 -11.64
N VAL A 9 -8.68 -14.65 -11.01
CA VAL A 9 -8.27 -13.73 -9.95
C VAL A 9 -7.36 -12.66 -10.54
N ARG A 10 -7.72 -11.39 -10.37
CA ARG A 10 -7.01 -10.25 -10.96
C ARG A 10 -6.59 -9.20 -9.95
N ASN A 11 -7.20 -9.17 -8.78
CA ASN A 11 -6.89 -8.22 -7.71
C ASN A 11 -7.05 -8.89 -6.33
N VAL A 12 -6.69 -8.16 -5.27
CA VAL A 12 -6.74 -8.66 -3.89
C VAL A 12 -8.15 -8.95 -3.37
N LEU A 13 -9.17 -8.25 -3.87
CA LEU A 13 -10.56 -8.52 -3.48
C LEU A 13 -11.06 -9.83 -4.10
N GLU A 14 -10.82 -10.02 -5.39
CA GLU A 14 -11.09 -11.27 -6.11
C GLU A 14 -10.28 -12.43 -5.50
N LEU A 15 -9.06 -12.17 -5.02
CA LEU A 15 -8.25 -13.16 -4.31
C LEU A 15 -8.89 -13.55 -2.97
N ALA A 16 -9.35 -12.59 -2.17
CA ALA A 16 -10.06 -12.87 -0.93
C ALA A 16 -11.32 -13.70 -1.18
N GLN A 17 -12.11 -13.33 -2.20
CA GLN A 17 -13.31 -14.08 -2.61
C GLN A 17 -12.95 -15.50 -3.07
N CYS A 18 -11.87 -15.66 -3.84
CA CYS A 18 -11.38 -16.95 -4.28
C CYS A 18 -10.95 -17.82 -3.10
N ILE A 19 -10.09 -17.31 -2.21
CA ILE A 19 -9.64 -18.04 -1.02
C ILE A 19 -10.82 -18.44 -0.13
N GLN A 20 -11.83 -17.59 -0.01
CA GLN A 20 -13.02 -17.87 0.77
C GLN A 20 -13.87 -18.99 0.18
N SER A 21 -13.93 -19.13 -1.15
CA SER A 21 -14.74 -20.15 -1.84
C SER A 21 -14.05 -21.50 -2.04
N LEU A 22 -12.73 -21.59 -1.84
CA LEU A 22 -11.99 -22.85 -1.94
C LEU A 22 -12.41 -23.86 -0.86
N ASP A 23 -12.38 -25.14 -1.19
CA ASP A 23 -12.36 -26.19 -0.17
C ASP A 23 -10.99 -26.23 0.54
N GLU A 24 -10.93 -26.85 1.72
CA GLU A 24 -9.72 -26.83 2.54
C GLU A 24 -8.54 -27.55 1.89
N ALA A 25 -8.78 -28.64 1.15
CA ALA A 25 -7.71 -29.36 0.48
C ALA A 25 -7.09 -28.52 -0.64
N THR A 26 -7.92 -27.86 -1.45
CA THR A 26 -7.44 -26.97 -2.52
C THR A 26 -6.71 -25.75 -1.95
N TYR A 27 -7.25 -25.12 -0.90
CA TYR A 27 -6.58 -24.00 -0.22
C TYR A 27 -5.20 -24.42 0.30
N GLN A 28 -5.12 -25.54 1.05
CA GLN A 28 -3.85 -26.03 1.60
C GLN A 28 -2.86 -26.39 0.51
N GLY A 29 -3.32 -26.98 -0.60
CA GLY A 29 -2.50 -27.22 -1.78
C GLY A 29 -1.83 -25.94 -2.28
N HIS A 30 -2.60 -24.90 -2.59
CA HIS A 30 -2.05 -23.63 -3.06
C HIS A 30 -1.17 -22.93 -2.02
N GLN A 31 -1.54 -23.01 -0.73
CA GLN A 31 -0.78 -22.39 0.36
C GLN A 31 0.59 -23.06 0.53
N GLN A 32 0.66 -24.38 0.49
CA GLN A 32 1.92 -25.14 0.61
C GLN A 32 2.88 -24.86 -0.56
N HIS A 33 2.35 -24.64 -1.76
CA HIS A 33 3.15 -24.27 -2.93
C HIS A 33 3.51 -22.78 -2.98
N GLY A 34 2.99 -21.96 -2.05
CA GLY A 34 3.21 -20.51 -2.05
C GLY A 34 2.58 -19.81 -3.26
N ASP A 35 1.51 -20.36 -3.84
CA ASP A 35 0.91 -19.83 -5.06
C ASP A 35 0.30 -18.44 -4.81
N PHE A 36 -0.39 -18.27 -3.67
CA PHE A 36 -1.00 -17.00 -3.29
C PHE A 36 0.07 -15.92 -3.05
N SER A 37 1.09 -16.22 -2.25
CA SER A 37 2.16 -15.26 -1.93
C SER A 37 2.97 -14.86 -3.15
N SER A 38 3.31 -15.84 -4.00
CA SER A 38 4.04 -15.62 -5.25
C SER A 38 3.22 -14.80 -6.23
N TRP A 39 1.94 -15.12 -6.41
CA TRP A 39 1.08 -14.38 -7.32
C TRP A 39 0.91 -12.92 -6.90
N VAL A 40 0.61 -12.67 -5.62
CA VAL A 40 0.46 -11.30 -5.10
C VAL A 40 1.77 -10.51 -5.22
N SER A 41 2.90 -11.11 -4.85
CA SER A 41 4.20 -10.43 -4.92
C SER A 41 4.58 -10.06 -6.35
N ASN A 42 4.43 -11.01 -7.28
CA ASN A 42 4.99 -10.87 -8.62
C ASN A 42 4.01 -10.23 -9.60
N SER A 43 2.73 -10.58 -9.52
CA SER A 43 1.71 -10.12 -10.47
C SER A 43 1.04 -8.83 -10.05
N LEU A 44 0.85 -8.61 -8.74
CA LEU A 44 0.27 -7.36 -8.23
C LEU A 44 1.34 -6.36 -7.76
N HIS A 45 2.61 -6.78 -7.70
CA HIS A 45 3.71 -6.00 -7.14
C HIS A 45 3.43 -5.55 -5.70
N LEU A 46 2.89 -6.47 -4.88
CA LEU A 46 2.59 -6.26 -3.45
C LEU A 46 3.39 -7.23 -2.56
N PRO A 47 4.73 -7.19 -2.60
CA PRO A 47 5.58 -8.16 -1.90
C PRO A 47 5.36 -8.20 -0.38
N GLY A 48 4.94 -7.11 0.25
CA GLY A 48 4.57 -7.09 1.66
C GLY A 48 3.35 -7.95 1.98
N LEU A 49 2.32 -7.92 1.11
CA LEU A 49 1.15 -8.80 1.27
C LEU A 49 1.52 -10.24 0.93
N GLY A 50 2.40 -10.45 -0.06
CA GLY A 50 2.95 -11.76 -0.36
C GLY A 50 3.62 -12.42 0.84
N ARG A 51 4.53 -11.71 1.52
CA ARG A 51 5.17 -12.18 2.76
C ARG A 51 4.15 -12.46 3.87
N ALA A 52 3.15 -11.60 4.03
CA ALA A 52 2.10 -11.81 5.01
C ALA A 52 1.31 -13.11 4.72
N LEU A 53 0.97 -13.36 3.45
CA LEU A 53 0.30 -14.59 3.01
C LEU A 53 1.18 -15.83 3.15
N GLU A 54 2.48 -15.72 2.90
CA GLU A 54 3.43 -16.82 3.09
C GLU A 54 3.51 -17.26 4.57
N SER A 55 3.42 -16.29 5.50
CA SER A 55 3.48 -16.56 6.94
C SER A 55 2.19 -17.12 7.54
N THR A 56 1.09 -17.16 6.80
CA THR A 56 -0.20 -17.62 7.34
C THR A 56 -0.32 -19.14 7.24
N THR A 57 -0.82 -19.77 8.30
CA THR A 57 -1.01 -21.24 8.36
C THR A 57 -2.46 -21.65 8.18
N THR A 58 -3.39 -20.70 8.23
CA THR A 58 -4.83 -20.96 8.12
C THR A 58 -5.47 -20.02 7.11
N ARG A 59 -6.54 -20.51 6.48
CA ARG A 59 -7.38 -19.72 5.57
C ARG A 59 -7.88 -18.44 6.23
N GLN A 60 -8.31 -18.54 7.49
CA GLN A 60 -8.80 -17.38 8.23
C GLN A 60 -7.71 -16.34 8.45
N ALA A 61 -6.46 -16.76 8.74
CA ALA A 61 -5.34 -15.85 8.86
C ALA A 61 -4.97 -15.21 7.52
N ALA A 62 -5.00 -15.95 6.41
CA ALA A 62 -4.80 -15.39 5.07
C ALA A 62 -5.87 -14.35 4.70
N LEU A 63 -7.15 -14.68 4.94
CA LEU A 63 -8.26 -13.75 4.75
C LEU A 63 -8.12 -12.54 5.66
N LEU A 64 -7.67 -12.70 6.90
CA LEU A 64 -7.41 -11.58 7.81
C LEU A 64 -6.21 -10.74 7.34
N ALA A 65 -5.16 -11.33 6.78
CA ALA A 65 -4.02 -10.58 6.24
C ALA A 65 -4.42 -9.75 5.01
N ILE A 66 -5.22 -10.34 4.11
CA ILE A 66 -5.81 -9.64 2.96
C ILE A 66 -6.76 -8.56 3.48
N ASN A 67 -7.65 -8.91 4.40
CA ASN A 67 -8.67 -8.02 4.91
C ASN A 67 -8.09 -6.91 5.76
N ASN A 68 -7.08 -7.10 6.60
CA ASN A 68 -6.51 -6.01 7.40
C ASN A 68 -5.86 -4.94 6.50
N ARG A 69 -5.16 -5.37 5.45
CA ARG A 69 -4.62 -4.46 4.43
C ARG A 69 -5.72 -3.84 3.58
N SER A 70 -6.78 -4.60 3.29
CA SER A 70 -7.99 -4.11 2.63
C SER A 70 -8.90 -3.30 3.56
N THR A 71 -8.74 -3.37 4.89
CA THR A 71 -9.58 -2.72 5.90
C THR A 71 -9.02 -1.34 6.18
N LEU A 72 -7.70 -1.14 6.05
CA LEU A 72 -7.15 0.20 5.89
C LEU A 72 -7.67 0.86 4.60
N VAL A 73 -7.70 0.13 3.47
CA VAL A 73 -8.38 0.60 2.25
C VAL A 73 -9.86 0.86 2.52
N LEU A 74 -10.58 -0.04 3.17
CA LEU A 74 -12.02 0.07 3.41
C LEU A 74 -12.37 1.08 4.50
N GLN A 75 -11.53 1.36 5.49
CA GLN A 75 -11.72 2.42 6.50
C GLN A 75 -11.41 3.80 5.91
N VAL A 76 -10.42 3.86 5.01
CA VAL A 76 -10.21 5.00 4.12
C VAL A 76 -11.41 5.18 3.20
N LEU A 77 -12.00 4.11 2.66
CA LEU A 77 -13.22 4.16 1.81
C LEU A 77 -14.50 4.44 2.61
N GLN A 78 -14.65 3.92 3.83
CA GLN A 78 -15.83 4.02 4.72
C GLN A 78 -15.84 5.31 5.55
N GLY A 79 -14.92 6.23 5.30
CA GLY A 79 -15.01 7.61 5.80
C GLY A 79 -14.80 7.77 7.31
N GLN A 80 -14.10 6.85 7.98
CA GLN A 80 -13.76 6.98 9.41
C GLN A 80 -12.50 7.84 9.67
N ASN A 81 -11.99 8.54 8.66
CA ASN A 81 -10.85 9.46 8.72
C ASN A 81 -11.25 10.81 8.06
N PRO A 82 -10.82 12.00 8.56
CA PRO A 82 -11.30 13.35 8.20
C PRO A 82 -11.31 13.80 6.72
N TRP A 83 -11.04 12.92 5.76
CA TRP A 83 -11.19 13.15 4.31
C TRP A 83 -12.47 12.50 3.74
N ALA A 84 -13.52 12.45 4.56
CA ALA A 84 -14.69 11.56 4.53
C ALA A 84 -15.68 11.69 3.35
N ASN A 85 -15.26 11.38 2.12
CA ASN A 85 -16.19 11.10 1.01
C ASN A 85 -15.58 10.12 0.00
N ALA A 86 -15.19 8.93 0.49
CA ALA A 86 -14.38 7.98 -0.27
C ALA A 86 -15.11 6.74 -0.80
N THR A 87 -16.31 6.44 -0.32
CA THR A 87 -17.17 5.40 -0.91
C THR A 87 -17.74 5.82 -2.26
N SER A 88 -17.68 7.11 -2.60
CA SER A 88 -17.95 7.68 -3.91
C SER A 88 -16.72 7.76 -4.82
N ILE A 89 -15.55 7.25 -4.40
CA ILE A 89 -14.30 7.39 -5.15
C ILE A 89 -14.21 6.37 -6.29
N VAL A 90 -14.52 5.09 -6.10
CA VAL A 90 -14.55 4.16 -7.25
C VAL A 90 -15.88 4.28 -7.96
N ASP A 91 -15.97 5.20 -8.92
CA ASP A 91 -17.12 5.25 -9.82
C ASP A 91 -17.21 3.93 -10.59
N LEU A 92 -18.28 3.17 -10.36
CA LEU A 92 -18.50 1.89 -11.02
C LEU A 92 -18.77 2.05 -12.52
N SER A 93 -19.04 3.28 -12.98
CA SER A 93 -19.11 3.65 -14.39
C SER A 93 -17.73 3.71 -15.06
N VAL A 94 -16.66 3.89 -14.27
CA VAL A 94 -15.28 3.87 -14.74
C VAL A 94 -14.92 2.47 -15.23
N PRO A 95 -14.24 2.33 -16.38
CA PRO A 95 -13.79 1.04 -16.88
C PRO A 95 -13.03 0.22 -15.82
N ARG A 96 -13.36 -1.07 -15.71
CA ARG A 96 -12.76 -2.00 -14.75
C ARG A 96 -11.22 -1.96 -14.72
N GLN A 97 -10.57 -1.71 -15.86
CA GLN A 97 -9.11 -1.58 -15.93
C GLN A 97 -8.59 -0.37 -15.13
N GLN A 98 -9.28 0.76 -15.18
CA GLN A 98 -8.92 1.96 -14.42
C GLN A 98 -9.19 1.75 -12.92
N GLN A 99 -10.29 1.06 -12.57
CA GLN A 99 -10.55 0.66 -11.18
C GLN A 99 -9.44 -0.25 -10.62
N GLN A 100 -8.97 -1.21 -11.41
CA GLN A 100 -7.87 -2.11 -11.02
C GLN A 100 -6.57 -1.35 -10.82
N GLU A 101 -6.26 -0.42 -11.70
CA GLU A 101 -5.05 0.41 -11.59
C GLU A 101 -5.12 1.33 -10.36
N PHE A 102 -6.28 1.93 -10.09
CA PHE A 102 -6.52 2.69 -8.87
C PHE A 102 -6.27 1.85 -7.61
N LEU A 103 -6.88 0.68 -7.52
CA LEU A 103 -6.69 -0.22 -6.38
C LEU A 103 -5.23 -0.64 -6.23
N ARG A 104 -4.53 -0.93 -7.33
CA ARG A 104 -3.11 -1.28 -7.31
C ARG A 104 -2.27 -0.15 -6.71
N GLN A 105 -2.54 1.09 -7.09
CA GLN A 105 -1.82 2.25 -6.57
C GLN A 105 -2.14 2.52 -5.10
N VAL A 106 -3.41 2.43 -4.70
CA VAL A 106 -3.79 2.55 -3.28
C VAL A 106 -3.09 1.48 -2.43
N MET A 107 -3.02 0.24 -2.90
CA MET A 107 -2.35 -0.85 -2.17
C MET A 107 -0.85 -0.61 -2.04
N ARG A 108 -0.20 0.02 -3.03
CA ARG A 108 1.20 0.46 -2.92
C ARG A 108 1.40 1.51 -1.83
N LEU A 109 0.47 2.47 -1.70
CA LEU A 109 0.55 3.49 -0.65
C LEU A 109 0.48 2.91 0.77
N LEU A 110 -0.24 1.80 0.91
CA LEU A 110 -0.44 1.08 2.17
C LEU A 110 0.60 -0.02 2.39
N GLU A 111 1.55 -0.19 1.46
CA GLU A 111 2.57 -1.21 1.59
C GLU A 111 3.56 -0.83 2.69
N GLU A 112 3.62 -1.66 3.73
CA GLU A 112 4.57 -1.48 4.83
C GLU A 112 5.95 -2.02 4.47
N ALA A 113 6.96 -1.20 4.75
CA ALA A 113 8.35 -1.59 4.85
C ALA A 113 8.50 -2.70 5.91
N ALA A 114 9.46 -3.60 5.69
CA ALA A 114 9.85 -4.55 6.72
C ALA A 114 10.32 -3.79 7.98
N PRO A 115 10.08 -4.30 9.21
CA PRO A 115 10.41 -3.58 10.45
C PRO A 115 11.84 -3.04 10.51
N GLU A 116 12.81 -3.80 10.01
CA GLU A 116 14.24 -3.46 9.95
C GLU A 116 14.58 -2.41 8.87
N ARG A 117 13.65 -2.16 7.95
CA ARG A 117 13.74 -1.13 6.91
C ARG A 117 12.77 0.04 7.13
N ALA A 118 12.03 0.04 8.24
CA ALA A 118 11.18 1.16 8.61
C ALA A 118 12.02 2.43 8.81
N PHE A 119 11.43 3.58 8.50
CA PHE A 119 12.11 4.85 8.67
C PHE A 119 11.93 5.35 10.10
N TRP A 120 13.04 5.63 10.77
CA TRP A 120 13.05 6.18 12.13
C TRP A 120 13.46 7.63 12.09
N THR A 121 12.56 8.51 12.53
CA THR A 121 12.86 9.93 12.66
C THR A 121 13.69 10.20 13.93
N CYS A 122 14.36 11.35 14.00
CA CYS A 122 15.16 11.73 15.16
C CYS A 122 14.31 11.98 16.42
N ASP A 123 13.00 12.22 16.25
CA ASP A 123 12.01 12.30 17.33
C ASP A 123 11.32 10.96 17.65
N ARG A 124 11.93 9.84 17.21
CA ARG A 124 11.53 8.46 17.55
C ARG A 124 10.18 8.02 16.96
N ILE A 125 9.71 8.69 15.92
CA ILE A 125 8.55 8.23 15.15
C ILE A 125 9.03 7.16 14.18
N CYS A 126 8.33 6.01 14.18
CA CYS A 126 8.54 4.94 13.23
C CYS A 126 7.53 5.10 12.09
N VAL A 127 8.04 5.15 10.86
CA VAL A 127 7.25 5.30 9.64
C VAL A 127 7.48 4.08 8.76
N ARG A 128 6.41 3.36 8.45
CA ARG A 128 6.46 2.07 7.73
C ARG A 128 5.91 2.16 6.33
N ASN A 129 5.02 3.11 6.04
CA ASN A 129 4.40 3.28 4.72
C ASN A 129 4.21 4.78 4.40
N LEU A 130 3.70 5.10 3.21
CA LEU A 130 3.50 6.48 2.79
C LEU A 130 2.40 7.21 3.56
N LEU A 131 1.40 6.48 4.06
CA LEU A 131 0.33 7.07 4.86
C LEU A 131 0.87 7.54 6.22
N GLU A 132 1.68 6.69 6.87
CA GLU A 132 2.38 7.04 8.10
C GLU A 132 3.39 8.18 7.87
N LEU A 133 4.05 8.23 6.71
CA LEU A 133 4.92 9.34 6.35
C LEU A 133 4.13 10.65 6.25
N ALA A 134 3.02 10.65 5.52
CA ALA A 134 2.16 11.83 5.38
C ALA A 134 1.63 12.32 6.75
N HIS A 135 1.22 11.39 7.62
CA HIS A 135 0.80 11.70 8.97
C HIS A 135 1.96 12.27 9.82
N GLY A 136 3.12 11.63 9.76
CA GLY A 136 4.33 12.06 10.46
C GLY A 136 4.75 13.47 10.05
N LEU A 137 4.76 13.77 8.74
CA LEU A 137 5.06 15.11 8.21
C LEU A 137 4.09 16.18 8.72
N GLY A 138 2.79 15.86 8.86
CA GLY A 138 1.78 16.81 9.33
C GLY A 138 1.99 17.30 10.77
N SER A 139 2.75 16.55 11.58
CA SER A 139 3.09 16.90 12.97
C SER A 139 4.59 17.08 13.20
N MET A 140 5.41 16.97 12.15
CA MET A 140 6.86 17.02 12.23
C MET A 140 7.34 18.44 12.53
N ARG A 141 8.22 18.55 13.54
CA ARG A 141 8.87 19.82 13.85
C ARG A 141 9.88 20.22 12.76
N PRO A 142 10.04 21.52 12.45
CA PRO A 142 10.96 21.97 11.41
C PRO A 142 12.39 21.46 11.57
N GLU A 143 12.90 21.41 12.81
CA GLU A 143 14.26 20.96 13.10
C GLU A 143 14.43 19.45 12.85
N ALA A 144 13.37 18.67 13.12
CA ALA A 144 13.37 17.24 12.84
C ALA A 144 13.36 16.99 11.32
N PHE A 145 12.60 17.78 10.56
CA PHE A 145 12.61 17.70 9.10
C PHE A 145 13.98 18.06 8.52
N GLN A 146 14.58 19.17 8.98
CA GLN A 146 15.90 19.62 8.53
C GLN A 146 17.04 18.64 8.87
N HIS A 147 16.84 17.77 9.86
CA HIS A 147 17.77 16.69 10.16
C HIS A 147 17.83 15.64 9.03
N HIS A 148 16.68 15.37 8.40
CA HIS A 148 16.54 14.36 7.34
C HIS A 148 16.63 14.95 5.93
N VAL A 149 16.37 16.25 5.80
CA VAL A 149 16.37 16.98 4.53
C VAL A 149 17.33 18.15 4.59
N THR A 150 18.39 18.01 3.83
CA THR A 150 19.46 19.01 3.65
C THR A 150 19.53 19.40 2.18
N GLY A 151 20.28 20.46 1.86
CA GLY A 151 20.48 20.87 0.46
C GLY A 151 21.16 19.83 -0.44
N GLN A 152 21.79 18.79 0.14
CA GLN A 152 22.47 17.74 -0.61
C GLN A 152 21.75 16.38 -0.56
N ARG A 153 20.85 16.18 0.39
CA ARG A 153 20.29 14.86 0.71
C ARG A 153 18.90 14.98 1.30
N ASN A 154 18.00 14.10 0.84
CA ASN A 154 16.65 13.96 1.34
C ASN A 154 16.41 12.49 1.71
N ASP A 155 16.46 12.18 3.00
CA ASP A 155 16.36 10.81 3.52
C ASP A 155 14.99 10.18 3.25
N PHE A 156 13.92 10.98 3.23
CA PHE A 156 12.58 10.51 2.87
C PHE A 156 12.53 10.07 1.41
N SER A 157 13.08 10.86 0.49
CA SER A 157 13.17 10.50 -0.93
C SER A 157 13.95 9.20 -1.14
N LEU A 158 15.12 9.07 -0.51
CA LEU A 158 15.92 7.86 -0.58
C LEU A 158 15.18 6.63 -0.03
N TRP A 159 14.46 6.80 1.08
CA TRP A 159 13.67 5.73 1.69
C TRP A 159 12.46 5.33 0.82
N VAL A 160 11.68 6.29 0.31
CA VAL A 160 10.55 6.02 -0.58
C VAL A 160 11.00 5.30 -1.85
N GLY A 161 12.11 5.73 -2.46
CA GLY A 161 12.64 5.12 -3.67
C GLY A 161 13.24 3.73 -3.43
N GLY A 162 14.07 3.59 -2.40
CA GLY A 162 14.85 2.38 -2.15
C GLY A 162 14.16 1.31 -1.30
N VAL A 163 13.28 1.71 -0.37
CA VAL A 163 12.57 0.81 0.54
C VAL A 163 11.17 0.50 0.04
N LEU A 164 10.39 1.53 -0.32
CA LEU A 164 9.03 1.34 -0.83
C LEU A 164 8.98 1.04 -2.34
N ALA A 165 10.13 1.09 -3.03
CA ALA A 165 10.25 0.86 -4.47
C ALA A 165 9.36 1.80 -5.31
N MET A 166 9.30 3.08 -4.92
CA MET A 166 8.52 4.13 -5.60
C MET A 166 9.44 5.24 -6.13
N PRO A 167 10.24 4.97 -7.18
CA PRO A 167 11.25 5.91 -7.66
C PRO A 167 10.68 7.22 -8.21
N ASP A 168 9.52 7.17 -8.87
CA ASP A 168 8.90 8.37 -9.45
C ASP A 168 8.46 9.33 -8.34
N LEU A 169 7.79 8.82 -7.31
CA LEU A 169 7.39 9.59 -6.12
C LEU A 169 8.62 10.10 -5.36
N ALA A 170 9.66 9.27 -5.22
CA ALA A 170 10.91 9.68 -4.60
C ALA A 170 11.54 10.86 -5.33
N GLN A 171 11.54 10.85 -6.66
CA GLN A 171 12.03 11.95 -7.48
C GLN A 171 11.16 13.19 -7.32
N SER A 172 9.83 13.06 -7.29
CA SER A 172 8.92 14.17 -7.00
C SER A 172 9.29 14.83 -5.67
N ILE A 173 9.34 14.08 -4.57
CA ILE A 173 9.55 14.67 -3.23
C ILE A 173 11.00 15.08 -2.93
N ALA A 174 11.96 14.77 -3.81
CA ALA A 174 13.37 15.05 -3.59
C ALA A 174 13.64 16.55 -3.36
N GLY A 175 12.89 17.42 -4.04
CA GLY A 175 13.01 18.88 -3.95
C GLY A 175 12.21 19.55 -2.82
N ALA A 176 11.61 18.77 -1.91
CA ALA A 176 10.87 19.32 -0.79
C ALA A 176 11.76 20.16 0.13
N ARG A 177 11.23 21.30 0.60
CA ARG A 177 11.98 22.30 1.37
C ARG A 177 11.64 22.31 2.85
N ASP A 178 10.43 21.85 3.16
CA ASP A 178 9.89 21.72 4.50
C ASP A 178 8.83 20.61 4.49
N ALA A 179 8.37 20.22 5.67
CA ALA A 179 7.42 19.12 5.84
C ALA A 179 6.06 19.40 5.17
N ALA A 180 5.60 20.64 5.18
CA ALA A 180 4.34 21.04 4.57
C ALA A 180 4.40 20.95 3.04
N HIS A 181 5.50 21.42 2.45
CA HIS A 181 5.76 21.29 1.02
C HIS A 181 5.85 19.81 0.61
N MET A 182 6.56 18.96 1.36
CA MET A 182 6.61 17.52 1.08
C MET A 182 5.22 16.88 1.15
N LEU A 183 4.42 17.21 2.16
CA LEU A 183 3.06 16.71 2.31
C LEU A 183 2.17 17.13 1.13
N GLN A 184 2.33 18.36 0.63
CA GLN A 184 1.62 18.82 -0.56
C GLN A 184 2.02 18.02 -1.81
N MET A 185 3.31 17.72 -1.98
CA MET A 185 3.79 16.92 -3.12
C MET A 185 3.27 15.48 -3.05
N LEU A 186 3.30 14.87 -1.86
CA LEU A 186 2.68 13.56 -1.62
C LEU A 186 1.18 13.60 -1.93
N ALA A 187 0.47 14.64 -1.49
CA ALA A 187 -0.96 14.79 -1.74
C ALA A 187 -1.28 15.00 -3.23
N GLN A 188 -0.42 15.67 -3.99
CA GLN A 188 -0.57 15.83 -5.44
C GLN A 188 -0.39 14.50 -6.18
N ASP A 189 0.65 13.73 -5.85
CA ASP A 189 0.84 12.41 -6.44
C ASP A 189 -0.28 11.44 -6.00
N MET A 190 -0.79 11.57 -4.78
CA MET A 190 -1.97 10.82 -4.31
C MET A 190 -3.28 11.34 -4.92
N SER A 191 -3.38 12.61 -5.32
CA SER A 191 -4.59 13.16 -5.97
C SER A 191 -4.65 12.81 -7.45
N LEU A 192 -3.52 12.50 -8.09
CA LEU A 192 -3.52 11.85 -9.41
C LEU A 192 -4.28 10.53 -9.37
N LEU A 193 -4.32 9.81 -8.23
CA LEU A 193 -5.19 8.64 -8.05
C LEU A 193 -6.67 9.00 -8.11
N ARG A 194 -7.06 10.20 -7.65
CA ARG A 194 -8.44 10.68 -7.70
C ARG A 194 -8.86 11.11 -9.10
N GLY A 195 -7.95 11.57 -9.94
CA GLY A 195 -8.25 11.97 -11.33
C GLY A 195 -8.42 10.80 -12.31
N MET A 196 -8.22 9.56 -11.85
CA MET A 196 -8.45 8.32 -12.63
C MET A 196 -9.89 7.78 -12.49
N LEU A 197 -10.77 8.58 -11.89
CA LEU A 197 -12.16 8.28 -11.54
C LEU A 197 -13.05 9.35 -12.16
#